data_AF-A0A7Y4EKB1-F1
#
_entry.id   AF-A0A7Y4EKB1-F1
#
_cell.length_a   1.000
_cell.length_b   1.000
_cell.length_c   1.000
_cell.angle_alpha   90.00
_cell.angle_beta   90.00
_cell.angle_gamma   90.00
#
_symmetry.space_group_name_H-M   'P 1'
#
loop_
_entity.id
_entity.type
_entity.pdbx_description
1 polymer ?
#
loop_
_entity_poly.entity_id
_entity_poly.type
_entity_poly.pdbx_seq_one_letter_code
_entity_poly.pdbx_strand_id
1 'polypeptide(L)'
;MMVINTHKKLRPVDKTARLVTSEAPKDSVYKIKNRDKLVDLEFWESPRKHQPLPVNSTFKDFTGVVIGRLTVFGYLGNASWQCRCTCGRYCSRRKEFIEQVLAGRESTESMCRECFEVMQLKKKEFFKANNRYPTDAEKYQL
;
A
#
# COMPACT_ATOMS: atom_id res chain seq x y z
N MET A 1 -15.81 -4.19 56.64
CA MET A 1 -14.93 -3.57 55.63
C MET A 1 -15.71 -3.42 54.33
N MET A 2 -16.03 -2.19 53.91
CA MET A 2 -16.75 -1.95 52.65
C MET A 2 -15.76 -2.09 51.48
N VAL A 3 -15.94 -3.13 50.67
CA VAL A 3 -15.23 -3.30 49.40
C VAL A 3 -15.87 -2.35 48.40
N ILE A 4 -15.17 -1.26 48.07
CA ILE A 4 -15.64 -0.30 47.07
C ILE A 4 -15.52 -0.97 45.71
N ASN A 5 -16.64 -1.31 45.10
CA ASN A 5 -16.68 -1.97 43.79
C ASN A 5 -16.32 -0.95 42.69
N THR A 6 -15.03 -0.81 42.38
CA THR A 6 -14.48 0.20 41.46
C THR A 6 -14.64 -0.21 39.99
N HIS A 7 -15.88 -0.46 39.55
CA HIS A 7 -16.19 -0.62 38.11
C HIS A 7 -16.53 0.70 37.40
N LYS A 8 -16.24 1.86 38.01
CA LYS A 8 -16.37 3.14 37.32
C LYS A 8 -15.16 3.35 36.41
N LYS A 9 -15.34 3.13 35.10
CA LYS A 9 -14.40 3.60 34.08
C LYS A 9 -14.22 5.11 34.27
N LEU A 10 -13.05 5.53 34.73
CA LEU A 10 -12.72 6.95 34.87
C LEU A 10 -12.84 7.60 33.48
N ARG A 11 -13.67 8.63 33.37
CA ARG A 11 -13.76 9.42 32.15
C ARG A 11 -12.61 10.43 32.15
N PRO A 12 -11.89 10.60 31.04
CA PRO A 12 -10.80 11.58 30.98
C PRO A 12 -11.32 13.00 31.25
N VAL A 13 -10.53 13.79 31.98
CA VAL A 13 -10.89 15.17 32.39
C VAL A 13 -10.92 16.16 31.22
N ASP A 14 -10.07 15.94 30.23
CA ASP A 14 -9.96 16.78 29.05
C ASP A 14 -9.60 15.94 27.80
N LYS A 15 -9.46 16.63 26.66
CA LYS A 15 -9.12 16.02 25.37
C LYS A 15 -7.73 15.37 25.38
N THR A 16 -6.77 15.96 26.08
CA THR A 16 -5.38 15.47 26.16
C THR A 16 -5.32 14.17 26.96
N ALA A 17 -5.91 14.17 28.15
CA ALA A 17 -6.07 12.99 28.98
C ALA A 17 -6.80 11.88 28.21
N ARG A 18 -7.82 12.23 27.41
CA ARG A 18 -8.55 11.25 26.57
C ARG A 18 -7.67 10.62 25.49
N LEU A 19 -6.82 11.40 24.84
CA LEU A 19 -5.91 10.91 23.79
C LEU A 19 -4.81 10.00 24.38
N VAL A 20 -4.29 10.34 25.55
CA VAL A 20 -3.23 9.56 26.21
C VAL A 20 -3.78 8.26 26.80
N THR A 21 -5.01 8.28 27.33
CA THR A 21 -5.62 7.11 28.00
C THR A 21 -6.47 6.24 27.09
N SER A 22 -6.79 6.69 25.87
CA SER A 22 -7.54 5.87 24.93
C SER A 22 -6.72 4.65 24.51
N GLU A 23 -7.30 3.46 24.61
CA GLU A 23 -6.74 2.27 23.98
C GLU A 23 -6.50 2.57 22.50
N ALA A 24 -5.33 2.20 22.00
CA ALA A 24 -5.06 2.24 20.57
C ALA A 24 -6.20 1.47 19.85
N PRO A 25 -6.74 2.00 18.73
CA PRO A 25 -7.77 1.28 17.99
C PRO A 25 -7.30 -0.15 17.71
N LYS A 26 -8.08 -1.14 18.16
CA LYS A 26 -7.80 -2.57 17.91
C LYS A 26 -7.69 -2.85 16.41
N ASP A 27 -8.47 -2.09 15.63
CA ASP A 27 -8.42 -2.04 14.18
C ASP A 27 -7.66 -0.81 13.68
N SER A 28 -6.45 -0.54 14.19
CA SER A 28 -5.53 0.44 13.59
C SER A 28 -4.97 -0.04 12.25
N VAL A 29 -5.86 -0.57 11.41
CA VAL A 29 -5.60 -0.76 9.99
C VAL A 29 -5.37 0.63 9.43
N TYR A 30 -4.17 0.87 8.92
CA TYR A 30 -3.87 2.05 8.13
C TYR A 30 -4.85 2.07 6.94
N LYS A 31 -5.92 2.86 7.06
CA LYS A 31 -6.92 3.04 6.01
C LYS A 31 -6.62 4.33 5.27
N ILE A 32 -6.56 4.23 3.95
CA ILE A 32 -6.35 5.39 3.08
C ILE A 32 -7.62 6.23 3.04
N LYS A 33 -7.47 7.55 2.88
CA LYS A 33 -8.62 8.45 2.71
C LYS A 33 -9.27 8.18 1.36
N ASN A 34 -10.60 8.25 1.31
CA ASN A 34 -11.38 8.10 0.07
C ASN A 34 -11.08 6.81 -0.72
N ARG A 35 -10.76 5.72 -0.02
CA ARG A 35 -10.43 4.42 -0.63
C ARG A 35 -11.40 4.04 -1.75
N ASP A 36 -12.70 4.13 -1.47
CA ASP A 36 -13.75 3.70 -2.39
C ASP A 36 -13.77 4.49 -3.70
N LYS A 37 -13.23 5.72 -3.72
CA LYS A 37 -13.09 6.53 -4.94
C LYS A 37 -11.86 6.16 -5.77
N LEU A 38 -10.88 5.51 -5.15
CA LEU A 38 -9.63 5.08 -5.78
C LEU A 38 -9.71 3.65 -6.32
N VAL A 39 -10.58 2.83 -5.72
CA VAL A 39 -10.97 1.53 -6.27
C VAL A 39 -11.56 1.76 -7.66
N ASP A 40 -11.21 0.90 -8.60
CA ASP A 40 -11.56 0.97 -10.02
C ASP A 40 -10.90 2.04 -10.86
N LEU A 41 -10.41 3.12 -10.23
CA LEU A 41 -9.64 4.17 -10.89
C LEU A 41 -8.13 3.85 -10.91
N GLU A 42 -7.54 3.65 -9.73
CA GLU A 42 -6.08 3.49 -9.59
C GLU A 42 -5.66 2.04 -9.28
N PHE A 43 -6.54 1.29 -8.61
CA PHE A 43 -6.34 -0.12 -8.30
C PHE A 43 -7.65 -0.89 -8.30
N TRP A 44 -7.56 -2.20 -8.44
CA TRP A 44 -8.70 -3.11 -8.55
C TRP A 44 -8.62 -4.18 -7.49
N GLU A 45 -9.78 -4.60 -7.00
CA GLU A 45 -9.87 -5.72 -6.06
C GLU A 45 -9.80 -7.07 -6.77
N SER A 46 -10.24 -7.10 -8.04
CA SER A 46 -10.24 -8.26 -8.91
C SER A 46 -9.39 -8.02 -10.16
N PRO A 47 -8.81 -9.06 -10.77
CA PRO A 47 -8.07 -8.92 -12.02
C PRO A 47 -9.01 -8.45 -13.14
N ARG A 48 -8.44 -7.75 -14.12
CA ARG A 48 -9.17 -7.32 -15.32
C ARG A 48 -8.91 -8.33 -16.44
N LYS A 49 -9.80 -8.37 -17.41
CA LYS A 49 -9.62 -9.18 -18.62
C LYS A 49 -8.35 -8.71 -19.35
N HIS A 50 -7.46 -9.64 -19.64
CA HIS A 50 -6.24 -9.36 -20.41
C HIS A 50 -6.51 -9.42 -21.90
N GLN A 51 -5.71 -8.69 -22.64
CA GLN A 51 -5.64 -8.80 -24.09
C GLN A 51 -4.61 -9.88 -24.47
N PRO A 52 -4.76 -10.54 -25.63
CA PRO A 52 -3.73 -11.43 -26.13
C PRO A 52 -2.42 -10.67 -26.35
N LEU A 53 -1.30 -11.34 -26.14
CA LEU A 53 0.01 -10.76 -26.42
C LEU A 53 0.15 -10.47 -27.93
N PRO A 54 0.66 -9.30 -28.32
CA PRO A 54 0.97 -9.02 -29.72
C PRO A 54 1.99 -10.02 -30.27
N VAL A 55 1.70 -10.62 -31.42
CA VAL A 55 2.56 -11.65 -32.07
C VAL A 55 3.77 -11.02 -32.80
N ASN A 56 4.09 -9.76 -32.53
CA ASN A 56 5.18 -9.05 -33.20
C ASN A 56 6.53 -9.45 -32.58
N SER A 57 7.57 -9.64 -33.40
CA SER A 57 8.92 -10.04 -32.96
C SER A 57 9.59 -9.03 -32.02
N THR A 58 9.19 -7.76 -32.07
CA THR A 58 9.71 -6.68 -31.21
C THR A 58 8.97 -6.57 -29.87
N PHE A 59 7.87 -7.31 -29.68
CA PHE A 59 7.11 -7.23 -28.44
C PHE A 59 7.80 -8.02 -27.32
N LYS A 60 8.11 -7.33 -26.23
CA LYS A 60 8.70 -7.94 -25.04
C LYS A 60 7.60 -8.33 -24.06
N ASP A 61 7.53 -9.62 -23.73
CA ASP A 61 6.65 -10.12 -22.68
C ASP A 61 7.27 -9.88 -21.30
N PHE A 62 6.48 -9.32 -20.39
CA PHE A 62 6.86 -9.09 -18.99
C PHE A 62 6.07 -9.96 -18.01
N THR A 63 5.22 -10.87 -18.48
CA THR A 63 4.42 -11.74 -17.62
C THR A 63 5.31 -12.52 -16.66
N GLY A 64 4.96 -12.53 -15.36
CA GLY A 64 5.71 -13.20 -14.30
C GLY A 64 6.88 -12.38 -13.71
N VAL A 65 7.24 -11.25 -14.29
CA VAL A 65 8.31 -10.39 -13.75
C VAL A 65 7.90 -9.82 -12.39
N VAL A 66 8.82 -9.87 -11.42
CA VAL A 66 8.64 -9.32 -10.07
C VAL A 66 9.40 -7.99 -9.95
N ILE A 67 8.70 -6.96 -9.46
CA ILE A 67 9.19 -5.60 -9.33
C ILE A 67 8.79 -5.09 -7.95
N GLY A 68 9.72 -5.09 -7.01
CA GLY A 68 9.43 -4.74 -5.62
C GLY A 68 8.29 -5.58 -5.04
N ARG A 69 7.13 -4.97 -4.76
CA ARG A 69 5.92 -5.64 -4.24
C ARG A 69 4.91 -6.00 -5.33
N LEU A 70 5.24 -5.77 -6.60
CA LEU A 70 4.36 -6.02 -7.74
C LEU A 70 4.86 -7.24 -8.53
N THR A 71 3.93 -8.08 -8.98
CA THR A 71 4.18 -9.16 -9.93
C THR A 71 3.35 -8.91 -11.17
N VAL A 72 3.98 -8.88 -12.35
CA VAL A 72 3.28 -8.67 -13.62
C VAL A 72 2.42 -9.88 -13.91
N PHE A 73 1.11 -9.66 -14.05
CA PHE A 73 0.09 -10.70 -14.17
C PHE A 73 -0.37 -10.90 -15.61
N GLY A 74 -0.46 -9.83 -16.42
CA GLY A 74 -0.81 -9.96 -17.84
C GLY A 74 -0.92 -8.62 -18.57
N TYR A 75 -1.13 -8.67 -19.89
CA TYR A 75 -1.16 -7.50 -20.75
C TYR A 75 -2.56 -6.87 -20.83
N LEU A 76 -2.67 -5.55 -20.67
CA LEU A 76 -3.94 -4.82 -20.74
C LEU A 76 -4.17 -4.12 -22.09
N GLY A 77 -3.16 -4.06 -22.96
CA GLY A 77 -3.17 -3.23 -24.16
C GLY A 77 -2.42 -1.90 -23.96
N ASN A 78 -2.17 -1.18 -25.06
CA ASN A 78 -1.53 0.15 -25.06
C ASN A 78 -0.27 0.24 -24.19
N ALA A 79 0.64 -0.72 -24.33
CA ALA A 79 1.89 -0.79 -23.56
C ALA A 79 1.67 -0.80 -22.02
N SER A 80 0.48 -1.17 -21.57
CA SER A 80 0.11 -1.24 -20.15
C SER A 80 -0.05 -2.68 -19.70
N TRP A 81 0.42 -2.94 -18.49
CA TRP A 81 0.51 -4.25 -17.87
C TRP A 81 -0.26 -4.26 -16.56
N GLN A 82 -1.06 -5.29 -16.35
CA GLN A 82 -1.68 -5.56 -15.08
C GLN A 82 -0.66 -6.17 -14.14
N CYS A 83 -0.46 -5.55 -12.99
CA CYS A 83 0.38 -6.06 -11.92
C CYS A 83 -0.47 -6.44 -10.71
N ARG A 84 -0.10 -7.50 -10.01
CA ARG A 84 -0.66 -7.92 -8.73
C ARG A 84 0.28 -7.49 -7.61
N CYS A 85 -0.24 -6.75 -6.63
CA CYS A 85 0.49 -6.35 -5.43
C CYS A 85 0.43 -7.46 -4.38
N THR A 86 1.42 -7.51 -3.48
CA THR A 86 1.43 -8.45 -2.34
C THR A 86 0.24 -8.30 -1.39
N CYS A 87 -0.44 -7.15 -1.36
CA CYS A 87 -1.69 -6.98 -0.63
C CYS A 87 -2.93 -7.61 -1.30
N GLY A 88 -2.77 -8.19 -2.50
CA GLY A 88 -3.84 -8.81 -3.28
C GLY A 88 -4.53 -7.89 -4.28
N ARG A 89 -4.26 -6.58 -4.28
CA ARG A 89 -4.82 -5.63 -5.27
C ARG A 89 -4.11 -5.71 -6.61
N TYR A 90 -4.83 -5.35 -7.66
CA TYR A 90 -4.30 -5.24 -9.02
C TYR A 90 -4.17 -3.77 -9.41
N CYS A 91 -3.16 -3.42 -10.22
CA CYS A 91 -3.00 -2.07 -10.74
C CYS A 91 -2.40 -2.09 -12.15
N SER A 92 -2.59 -1.01 -12.91
CA SER A 92 -1.93 -0.83 -14.20
C SER A 92 -0.55 -0.21 -14.04
N ARG A 93 0.43 -0.71 -14.78
CA ARG A 93 1.76 -0.10 -14.93
C ARG A 93 2.13 -0.04 -16.40
N ARG A 94 2.74 1.06 -16.81
CA ARG A 94 3.24 1.19 -18.19
C ARG A 94 4.53 0.39 -18.37
N LYS A 95 4.78 -0.03 -19.61
CA LYS A 95 5.99 -0.72 -20.04
C LYS A 95 7.25 0.03 -19.62
N GLU A 96 7.28 1.35 -19.79
CA GLU A 96 8.49 2.14 -19.51
C GLU A 96 8.90 2.07 -18.04
N PHE A 97 7.91 2.01 -17.13
CA PHE A 97 8.18 1.82 -15.70
C PHE A 97 8.84 0.47 -15.43
N ILE A 98 8.30 -0.60 -16.04
CA ILE A 98 8.83 -1.96 -15.87
C ILE A 98 10.27 -2.03 -16.38
N GLU A 99 10.51 -1.49 -17.58
CA GLU A 99 11.85 -1.48 -18.18
C GLU A 99 12.86 -0.68 -17.35
N GLN A 100 12.46 0.47 -16.81
CA GLN A 100 13.34 1.28 -15.96
C GLN A 100 13.73 0.52 -14.69
N VAL A 101 12.80 -0.16 -14.04
CA VAL A 101 13.13 -0.92 -12.82
C VAL A 101 14.02 -2.13 -13.15
N LEU A 102 13.77 -2.80 -14.27
CA LEU A 102 14.63 -3.88 -14.75
C LEU A 102 16.03 -3.40 -15.14
N ALA A 103 16.18 -2.14 -15.57
CA ALA A 103 17.46 -1.51 -15.85
C ALA A 103 18.22 -1.07 -14.58
N GLY A 104 17.72 -1.41 -13.38
CA GLY A 104 18.37 -1.10 -12.11
C GLY A 104 17.91 0.20 -11.45
N ARG A 105 16.86 0.85 -11.96
CA ARG A 105 16.24 1.97 -11.25
C ARG A 105 15.43 1.43 -10.08
N GLU A 106 16.00 1.48 -8.88
CA GLU A 106 15.22 1.19 -7.67
C GLU A 106 14.15 2.26 -7.48
N SER A 107 12.90 1.83 -7.38
CA SER A 107 11.78 2.68 -7.00
C SER A 107 11.18 2.15 -5.71
N THR A 108 11.16 3.00 -4.68
CA THR A 108 10.40 2.76 -3.46
C THR A 108 8.89 2.68 -3.70
N GLU A 109 8.40 3.01 -4.91
CA GLU A 109 6.98 3.06 -5.26
C GLU A 109 6.52 1.85 -6.10
N SER A 110 7.27 0.76 -6.08
CA SER A 110 6.92 -0.53 -6.70
C SER A 110 5.83 -1.28 -5.92
N MET A 111 4.67 -0.63 -5.70
CA MET A 111 3.49 -1.18 -5.02
C MET A 111 2.20 -0.57 -5.60
N CYS A 112 1.04 -1.11 -5.24
CA CYS A 112 -0.24 -0.52 -5.63
C CYS A 112 -0.50 0.80 -4.89
N ARG A 113 -1.44 1.61 -5.39
CA ARG A 113 -1.77 2.91 -4.78
C ARG A 113 -2.22 2.78 -3.33
N GLU A 114 -2.99 1.75 -3.01
CA GLU A 114 -3.45 1.49 -1.64
C GLU A 114 -2.25 1.28 -0.70
N CYS A 115 -1.32 0.39 -1.06
CA CYS A 115 -0.10 0.16 -0.26
C CYS A 115 0.78 1.41 -0.18
N PHE A 116 0.88 2.18 -1.27
CA PHE A 116 1.67 3.40 -1.28
C PHE A 116 1.15 4.41 -0.26
N GLU A 117 -0.15 4.69 -0.27
CA GLU A 117 -0.78 5.61 0.68
C GLU A 117 -0.68 5.10 2.13
N VAL A 118 -0.82 3.78 2.34
CA VAL A 118 -0.56 3.15 3.65
C VAL A 118 0.88 3.37 4.10
N MET A 119 1.86 3.18 3.22
CA MET A 119 3.27 3.42 3.51
C MET A 119 3.52 4.89 3.87
N GLN A 120 2.89 5.85 3.19
CA GLN A 120 3.00 7.27 3.55
C GLN A 120 2.44 7.58 4.95
N LEU A 121 1.34 6.93 5.35
CA LEU A 121 0.81 7.06 6.71
C LEU A 121 1.77 6.48 7.74
N LYS A 122 2.29 5.26 7.50
CA LYS A 122 3.28 4.61 8.35
C LYS A 122 4.57 5.40 8.48
N LYS A 123 5.04 6.02 7.39
CA LYS A 123 6.21 6.90 7.37
C LYS A 123 6.03 8.12 8.29
N LYS A 124 4.81 8.68 8.37
CA LYS A 124 4.50 9.79 9.28
C LYS A 124 4.53 9.34 10.74
N GLU A 125 3.97 8.18 11.05
CA GLU A 125 4.04 7.62 12.41
C GLU A 125 5.48 7.25 12.79
N PHE A 126 6.25 6.70 11.86
CA PHE A 126 7.67 6.43 12.04
C PHE A 126 8.46 7.70 12.36
N PHE A 127 8.20 8.79 11.64
CA PHE A 127 8.85 10.08 11.90
C PHE A 127 8.49 10.61 13.29
N LYS A 128 7.22 10.53 13.70
CA LYS A 128 6.81 10.95 15.05
C LYS A 128 7.49 10.15 16.15
N ALA A 129 7.67 8.84 15.95
CA ALA A 129 8.27 7.95 16.93
C ALA A 129 9.80 8.09 17.01
N ASN A 130 10.48 8.33 15.88
CA ASN A 130 11.94 8.26 15.79
C ASN A 130 12.62 9.62 15.53
N ASN A 131 11.85 10.67 15.27
CA ASN A 131 12.33 12.00 14.84
C ASN A 131 13.27 11.96 13.62
N ARG A 132 13.10 10.94 12.77
CA ARG A 132 13.85 10.77 11.51
C ARG A 132 12.96 10.08 10.47
N TYR A 133 13.29 10.26 9.19
CA TYR A 133 12.63 9.50 8.14
C TYR A 133 13.16 8.06 8.07
N PRO A 134 12.33 7.09 7.64
CA PRO A 134 12.78 5.73 7.41
C PRO A 134 13.74 5.69 6.20
N THR A 135 14.76 4.84 6.31
CA THR A 135 15.65 4.44 5.22
C THR A 135 14.88 3.68 4.13
N ASP A 136 15.46 3.50 2.95
CA ASP A 136 14.78 2.79 1.85
C ASP A 136 14.46 1.33 2.20
N ALA A 137 15.35 0.65 2.92
CA ALA A 137 15.11 -0.71 3.44
C ALA A 137 13.92 -0.74 4.42
N GLU A 138 13.84 0.22 5.34
CA GLU A 138 12.73 0.32 6.29
C GLU A 138 11.40 0.61 5.58
N LYS A 139 11.40 1.45 4.52
CA LYS A 139 10.18 1.75 3.73
C LYS A 139 9.57 0.51 3.09
N TYR A 140 10.36 -0.50 2.73
CA TYR A 140 9.83 -1.75 2.16
C TYR A 140 9.08 -2.61 3.19
N GLN A 141 9.45 -2.49 4.48
CA GLN A 141 8.80 -3.21 5.58
C GLN A 141 7.57 -2.48 6.14
N LEU A 142 7.43 -1.17 5.88
CA LEU A 142 6.22 -0.41 6.14
C LEU A 142 5.11 -0.80 5.15
#